data_AF-A0A1B8YIG6-F1
#
_entry.id   AF-A0A1B8YIG6-F1
#
_cell.length_a   1.000
_cell.length_b   1.000
_cell.length_c   1.000
_cell.angle_alpha   90.00
_cell.angle_beta   90.00
_cell.angle_gamma   90.00
#
_symmetry.space_group_name_H-M   'P 1'
#
loop_
_entity.id
_entity.type
_entity.pdbx_description
1 polymer ?
#
loop_
_entity_poly.entity_id
_entity_poly.type
_entity_poly.pdbx_seq_one_letter_code
_entity_poly.pdbx_strand_id
1 'polypeptide(L)'
;MYSPKWYVGLDIQNGALRAVAAIKRRDGWQLRHCWQYLLSDAVMPEGRLQRPEILCDILNQWRQELPKKISFRLALPVQQTLQKSLILPPDINLKEPEQSWFINASAEKQFPFNTRELALDYRIIEQNAYISAARQKDLNLWLQCLAQAGIFPDAIDIAPCALRYIAQYAGVPADSWLLHRQQSGWLWVSPANAPFAYDLVSANTATSSPQQIIRQLSASSMAEQPVYYSSYQQEALPEGTYSWDMLTAFRHYQPPRPIQLMEYVIAGGLALRPDDK
;
A
#
# COMPACT_ATOMS: atom_id res chain seq x y z
N MET A 1 -26.25 0.76 22.69
CA MET A 1 -26.08 0.69 21.21
C MET A 1 -24.60 0.46 20.93
N TYR A 2 -24.19 -0.70 20.39
CA TYR A 2 -22.77 -0.97 20.12
C TYR A 2 -22.32 -0.18 18.88
N SER A 3 -21.43 0.79 19.06
CA SER A 3 -20.82 1.50 17.92
C SER A 3 -19.94 0.53 17.11
N PRO A 4 -20.17 0.40 15.79
CA PRO A 4 -19.35 -0.48 14.96
C PRO A 4 -17.90 -0.01 14.93
N LYS A 5 -16.94 -0.96 14.90
CA LYS A 5 -15.51 -0.66 14.72
C LYS A 5 -15.31 -0.14 13.29
N TRP A 6 -14.66 1.01 13.14
CA TRP A 6 -14.24 1.52 11.84
C TRP A 6 -12.84 1.02 11.54
N TYR A 7 -12.61 0.60 10.31
CA TYR A 7 -11.29 0.28 9.77
C TYR A 7 -10.91 1.44 8.87
N VAL A 8 -9.83 2.13 9.23
CA VAL A 8 -9.40 3.35 8.56
C VAL A 8 -8.04 3.11 7.94
N GLY A 9 -8.00 3.18 6.62
CA GLY A 9 -6.76 3.17 5.87
C GLY A 9 -6.26 4.59 5.61
N LEU A 10 -4.97 4.81 5.83
CA LEU A 10 -4.26 6.07 5.67
C LEU A 10 -3.20 5.94 4.58
N ASP A 11 -3.38 6.70 3.50
CA ASP A 11 -2.40 6.86 2.44
C ASP A 11 -1.91 8.30 2.44
N ILE A 12 -0.63 8.48 2.78
CA ILE A 12 -0.02 9.79 2.90
C ILE A 12 1.10 9.85 1.87
N GLN A 13 0.87 10.60 0.81
CA GLN A 13 1.79 10.77 -0.30
C GLN A 13 2.17 12.24 -0.46
N ASN A 14 3.12 12.51 -1.35
CA ASN A 14 3.37 13.89 -1.73
C ASN A 14 2.10 14.52 -2.33
N GLY A 15 1.75 15.73 -1.90
CA GLY A 15 0.57 16.46 -2.37
C GLY A 15 -0.74 16.19 -1.62
N ALA A 16 -0.92 15.03 -0.98
CA ALA A 16 -2.18 14.74 -0.27
C ALA A 16 -2.08 13.65 0.81
N LEU A 17 -2.85 13.87 1.89
CA LEU A 17 -3.29 12.83 2.81
C LEU A 17 -4.66 12.35 2.35
N ARG A 18 -4.83 11.04 2.19
CA ARG A 18 -6.10 10.40 1.86
C ARG A 18 -6.43 9.33 2.89
N ALA A 19 -7.67 9.32 3.34
CA ALA A 19 -8.16 8.34 4.28
C ALA A 19 -9.47 7.72 3.81
N VAL A 20 -9.64 6.42 4.05
CA VAL A 20 -10.89 5.70 3.79
C VAL A 20 -11.32 5.00 5.05
N ALA A 21 -12.56 5.24 5.50
CA ALA A 21 -13.20 4.48 6.55
C ALA A 21 -14.13 3.41 5.96
N ALA A 22 -13.98 2.19 6.46
CA ALA A 22 -14.83 1.06 6.15
C ALA A 22 -15.38 0.40 7.43
N ILE A 23 -16.53 -0.25 7.31
CA ILE A 23 -17.09 -1.11 8.36
C ILE A 23 -17.29 -2.52 7.80
N LYS A 24 -16.83 -3.52 8.53
CA LYS A 24 -17.09 -4.92 8.22
C LYS A 24 -18.54 -5.28 8.54
N ARG A 25 -19.29 -5.75 7.55
CA ARG A 25 -20.66 -6.31 7.68
C ARG A 25 -20.61 -7.82 7.45
N ARG A 26 -21.75 -8.50 7.64
CA ARG A 26 -21.84 -9.97 7.44
C ARG A 26 -21.63 -10.38 5.99
N ASP A 27 -22.10 -9.55 5.07
CA ASP A 27 -22.07 -9.81 3.63
C ASP A 27 -20.92 -9.09 2.92
N GLY A 28 -20.18 -8.19 3.56
CA GLY A 28 -19.04 -7.54 2.92
C GLY A 28 -18.64 -6.25 3.61
N TRP A 29 -17.93 -5.40 2.88
CA TRP A 29 -17.48 -4.11 3.38
C TRP A 29 -18.47 -3.00 3.07
N GLN A 30 -18.64 -2.10 4.03
CA GLN A 30 -19.36 -0.85 3.85
C GLN A 30 -18.36 0.30 3.78
N LEU A 31 -18.35 1.05 2.68
CA LEU A 31 -17.68 2.35 2.60
C LEU A 31 -18.44 3.35 3.47
N ARG A 32 -17.73 4.01 4.38
CA ARG A 32 -18.32 5.00 5.29
C ARG A 32 -18.00 6.42 4.90
N HIS A 33 -16.73 6.69 4.66
CA HIS A 33 -16.28 8.03 4.35
C HIS A 33 -14.90 8.00 3.69
N CYS A 34 -14.64 9.03 2.90
CA CYS A 34 -13.34 9.30 2.30
C CYS A 34 -12.95 10.74 2.68
N TRP A 35 -11.75 10.92 3.23
CA TRP A 35 -11.21 12.25 3.54
C TRP A 35 -9.99 12.53 2.70
N GLN A 36 -9.83 13.78 2.30
CA GLN A 36 -8.65 14.26 1.61
C GLN A 36 -8.23 15.62 2.15
N TYR A 37 -6.95 15.74 2.44
CA TYR A 37 -6.32 16.99 2.84
C TYR A 37 -5.13 17.22 1.93
N LEU A 38 -5.05 18.41 1.33
CA LEU A 38 -3.90 18.79 0.51
C LEU A 38 -2.69 18.98 1.40
N LEU A 39 -1.57 18.40 0.98
CA LEU A 39 -0.28 18.57 1.63
C LEU A 39 0.62 19.42 0.74
N SER A 40 1.33 20.36 1.34
CA SER A 40 2.40 21.07 0.64
C SER A 40 3.49 20.08 0.24
N ASP A 41 4.11 20.27 -0.93
CA ASP A 41 5.27 19.48 -1.37
C ASP A 41 6.44 19.53 -0.38
N ALA A 42 6.50 20.56 0.47
CA ALA A 42 7.50 20.68 1.54
C ALA A 42 7.34 19.62 2.64
N VAL A 43 6.16 19.03 2.80
CA VAL A 43 5.90 18.02 3.84
C VAL A 43 6.59 16.70 3.52
N MET A 44 6.53 16.30 2.25
CA MET A 44 7.03 15.02 1.76
C MET A 44 7.78 15.10 0.43
N PRO A 45 8.87 15.89 0.34
CA PRO A 45 9.68 15.92 -0.86
C PRO A 45 10.22 14.51 -1.15
N GLU A 46 10.10 14.09 -2.41
CA GLU A 46 10.50 12.76 -2.89
C GLU A 46 9.90 11.59 -2.07
N GLY A 47 8.73 11.83 -1.45
CA GLY A 47 8.03 10.82 -0.68
C GLY A 47 8.64 10.54 0.69
N ARG A 48 9.51 11.40 1.25
CA ARG A 48 10.05 11.29 2.62
C ARG A 48 9.46 12.34 3.53
N LEU A 49 9.03 11.96 4.73
CA LEU A 49 8.49 12.90 5.72
C LEU A 49 9.60 13.86 6.21
N GLN A 50 9.46 15.17 5.95
CA GLN A 50 10.43 16.21 6.33
C GLN A 50 9.84 17.33 7.21
N ARG A 51 8.51 17.51 7.19
CA ARG A 51 7.78 18.47 8.03
C ARG A 51 6.68 17.75 8.82
N PRO A 52 7.05 16.87 9.78
CA PRO A 52 6.09 16.12 10.59
C PRO A 52 5.13 17.03 11.38
N GLU A 53 5.53 18.26 11.70
CA GLU A 53 4.71 19.24 12.42
C GLU A 53 3.47 19.66 11.61
N ILE A 54 3.63 19.95 10.31
CA ILE A 54 2.52 20.32 9.43
C ILE A 54 1.56 19.14 9.26
N LEU A 55 2.10 17.94 9.09
CA LEU A 55 1.29 16.73 9.01
C LEU A 55 0.54 16.47 10.32
N CYS A 56 1.19 16.67 11.47
CA CYS A 56 0.59 16.46 12.78
C CYS A 56 -0.59 17.40 13.02
N ASP A 57 -0.52 18.66 12.59
CA ASP A 57 -1.63 19.61 12.73
C ASP A 57 -2.87 19.16 11.95
N ILE A 58 -2.68 18.68 10.72
CA ILE A 58 -3.76 18.13 9.88
C ILE A 58 -4.35 16.88 10.53
N LEU A 59 -3.50 15.95 10.98
CA LEU A 59 -3.93 14.72 11.64
C LEU A 59 -4.67 15.00 12.95
N ASN A 60 -4.24 15.99 13.73
CA ASN A 60 -4.89 16.41 14.96
C ASN A 60 -6.32 16.90 14.72
N GLN A 61 -6.52 17.73 13.68
CA GLN A 61 -7.85 18.19 13.28
C GLN A 61 -8.70 17.03 12.79
N TRP A 62 -8.17 16.21 11.88
CA TRP A 62 -8.87 15.04 11.34
C TRP A 62 -9.26 14.04 12.44
N ARG A 63 -8.41 13.84 13.46
CA ARG A 63 -8.68 12.92 14.57
C ARG A 63 -9.95 13.26 15.34
N GLN A 64 -10.37 14.53 15.37
CA GLN A 64 -11.60 14.98 16.04
C GLN A 64 -12.88 14.58 15.27
N GLU A 65 -12.78 14.35 13.97
CA GLU A 65 -13.91 13.91 13.13
C GLU A 65 -14.21 12.41 13.28
N LEU A 66 -13.31 11.68 13.92
CA LEU A 66 -13.30 10.22 13.95
C LEU A 66 -13.97 9.64 15.21
N PRO A 67 -14.73 8.53 15.09
CA PRO A 67 -15.31 7.87 16.26
C PRO A 67 -14.26 7.28 17.21
N LYS A 68 -14.68 6.83 18.40
CA LYS A 68 -13.76 6.26 19.39
C LYS A 68 -13.20 4.87 19.01
N LYS A 69 -14.02 4.01 18.39
CA LYS A 69 -13.66 2.61 18.12
C LYS A 69 -13.14 2.46 16.68
N ILE A 70 -11.82 2.57 16.53
CA ILE A 70 -11.15 2.58 15.23
C ILE A 70 -10.00 1.56 15.23
N SER A 71 -9.72 1.01 14.06
CA SER A 71 -8.42 0.45 13.73
C SER A 71 -7.78 1.24 12.62
N PHE A 72 -6.57 1.74 12.86
CA PHE A 72 -5.81 2.53 11.89
C PHE A 72 -4.82 1.65 11.17
N ARG A 73 -4.67 1.88 9.86
CA ARG A 73 -3.71 1.16 9.02
C ARG A 73 -3.04 2.15 8.10
N LEU A 74 -1.72 2.11 8.03
CA LEU A 74 -0.92 3.07 7.29
C LEU A 74 -0.17 2.36 6.15
N ALA A 75 -0.07 2.99 4.98
CA ALA A 75 0.93 2.61 4.00
C ALA A 75 2.19 3.48 4.17
N LEU A 76 3.36 2.85 4.22
CA LEU A 76 4.61 3.55 3.98
C LEU A 76 4.74 3.86 2.48
N PRO A 77 5.23 5.04 2.10
CA PRO A 77 5.55 5.34 0.71
C PRO A 77 6.55 4.35 0.15
N VAL A 78 6.30 3.88 -1.07
CA VAL A 78 7.14 2.86 -1.74
C VAL A 78 8.61 3.28 -1.80
N GLN A 79 8.87 4.57 -1.98
CA GLN A 79 10.21 5.17 -2.03
C GLN A 79 11.00 5.02 -0.73
N GLN A 80 10.33 4.73 0.40
CA GLN A 80 10.94 4.50 1.71
C GLN A 80 11.09 3.01 2.04
N THR A 81 10.65 2.13 1.13
CA THR A 81 10.60 0.68 1.34
C THR A 81 11.60 -0.01 0.40
N LEU A 82 12.22 -1.07 0.88
CA LEU A 82 13.11 -1.92 0.12
C LEU A 82 12.54 -3.34 0.14
N GLN A 83 12.60 -4.04 -0.99
CA GLN A 83 12.21 -5.43 -1.06
C GLN A 83 13.37 -6.30 -1.56
N LYS A 84 13.55 -7.45 -0.93
CA LYS A 84 14.48 -8.50 -1.34
C LYS A 84 13.81 -9.86 -1.24
N SER A 85 14.27 -10.82 -2.03
CA SER A 85 13.84 -12.21 -1.96
C SER A 85 15.03 -13.11 -1.78
N LEU A 86 14.88 -14.16 -0.97
CA LEU A 86 15.87 -15.22 -0.83
C LEU A 86 15.19 -16.59 -0.88
N ILE A 87 15.90 -17.56 -1.47
CA ILE A 87 15.48 -18.95 -1.47
C ILE A 87 15.97 -19.58 -0.17
N LEU A 88 15.06 -20.18 0.58
CA LEU A 88 15.38 -20.90 1.80
C LEU A 88 15.99 -22.27 1.46
N PRO A 89 17.03 -22.72 2.20
CA PRO A 89 17.60 -24.05 2.00
C PRO A 89 16.54 -25.15 2.20
N PRO A 90 16.36 -26.08 1.24
CA PRO A 90 15.29 -27.07 1.28
C PRO A 90 15.42 -28.05 2.46
N ASP A 91 16.65 -28.32 2.89
CA ASP A 91 16.96 -29.28 3.95
C ASP A 91 16.87 -28.68 5.37
N ILE A 92 16.63 -27.38 5.48
CA ILE A 92 16.60 -26.67 6.77
C ILE A 92 15.18 -26.14 7.02
N ASN A 93 14.39 -26.93 7.75
CA ASN A 93 13.08 -26.52 8.24
C ASN A 93 13.24 -25.72 9.55
N LEU A 94 13.74 -24.48 9.43
CA LEU A 94 13.86 -23.56 10.57
C LEU A 94 12.47 -23.20 11.09
N LYS A 95 12.30 -23.19 12.41
CA LYS A 95 11.11 -22.66 13.08
C LYS A 95 11.47 -21.33 13.73
N GLU A 96 10.47 -20.64 14.26
CA GLU A 96 10.74 -19.50 15.13
C GLU A 96 11.41 -19.97 16.43
N PRO A 97 12.47 -19.29 16.92
CA PRO A 97 13.04 -18.02 16.42
C PRO A 97 14.19 -18.16 15.38
N GLU A 98 14.70 -19.36 15.13
CA GLU A 98 15.88 -19.57 14.27
C GLU A 98 15.66 -19.10 12.83
N GLN A 99 14.44 -19.24 12.32
CA GLN A 99 14.03 -18.74 11.00
C GLN A 99 14.23 -17.23 10.90
N SER A 100 13.70 -16.48 11.86
CA SER A 100 13.87 -15.02 11.92
C SER A 100 15.34 -14.63 12.02
N TRP A 101 16.17 -15.36 12.77
CA TRP A 101 17.61 -15.11 12.82
C TRP A 101 18.30 -15.33 11.48
N PHE A 102 18.00 -16.44 10.80
CA PHE A 102 18.58 -16.73 9.49
C PHE A 102 18.21 -15.66 8.45
N ILE A 103 16.94 -15.24 8.44
CA ILE A 103 16.44 -14.20 7.53
C ILE A 103 17.11 -12.86 7.83
N ASN A 104 17.21 -12.45 9.10
CA ASN A 104 17.89 -11.22 9.48
C ASN A 104 19.39 -11.24 9.11
N ALA A 105 20.09 -12.33 9.38
CA ALA A 105 21.50 -12.49 9.00
C ALA A 105 21.71 -12.49 7.48
N SER A 106 20.74 -13.01 6.73
CA SER A 106 20.76 -12.99 5.26
C SER A 106 20.45 -11.60 4.71
N ALA A 107 19.54 -10.87 5.36
CA ALA A 107 19.18 -9.49 5.03
C ALA A 107 20.37 -8.53 5.17
N GLU A 108 21.23 -8.71 6.19
CA GLU A 108 22.46 -7.92 6.39
C GLU A 108 23.37 -7.87 5.16
N LYS A 109 23.37 -8.92 4.35
CA LYS A 109 24.21 -9.02 3.15
C LYS A 109 23.56 -8.39 1.91
N GLN A 110 22.24 -8.18 1.93
CA GLN A 110 21.46 -7.80 0.74
C GLN A 110 20.97 -6.35 0.77
N PHE A 111 20.81 -5.77 1.96
CA PHE A 111 20.41 -4.37 2.10
C PHE A 111 21.64 -3.46 2.23
N PRO A 112 21.57 -2.22 1.70
CA PRO A 112 22.69 -1.27 1.73
C PRO A 112 22.91 -0.63 3.11
N PHE A 113 22.05 -0.93 4.09
CA PHE A 113 22.11 -0.41 5.45
C PHE A 113 22.40 -1.55 6.43
N ASN A 114 22.97 -1.21 7.59
CA ASN A 114 23.03 -2.15 8.70
C ASN A 114 21.60 -2.57 9.08
N THR A 115 21.30 -3.86 9.26
CA THR A 115 19.96 -4.33 9.64
C THR A 115 19.45 -3.73 10.94
N ARG A 116 20.35 -3.32 11.86
CA ARG A 116 19.98 -2.59 13.07
C ARG A 116 19.37 -1.21 12.80
N GLU A 117 19.56 -0.68 11.60
CA GLU A 117 18.96 0.56 11.11
C GLU A 117 17.68 0.31 10.31
N LEU A 118 17.28 -0.95 10.14
CA LEU A 118 16.11 -1.36 9.36
C LEU A 118 15.03 -1.97 10.27
N ALA A 119 13.80 -1.54 10.04
CA ALA A 119 12.63 -2.31 10.43
C ALA A 119 12.38 -3.34 9.32
N LEU A 120 12.45 -4.63 9.68
CA LEU A 120 12.29 -5.75 8.76
C LEU A 120 11.00 -6.51 9.07
N ASP A 121 10.31 -6.90 8.01
CA ASP A 121 9.24 -7.89 8.03
C ASP A 121 9.45 -8.86 6.87
N TYR A 122 8.91 -10.07 6.98
CA TYR A 122 9.04 -11.06 5.92
C TYR A 122 7.83 -11.99 5.83
N ARG A 123 7.63 -12.52 4.62
CA ARG A 123 6.68 -13.60 4.37
C ARG A 123 7.36 -14.70 3.59
N ILE A 124 7.11 -15.94 3.99
CA ILE A 124 7.55 -17.12 3.27
C ILE A 124 6.39 -17.61 2.41
N ILE A 125 6.64 -17.77 1.12
CA ILE A 125 5.72 -18.42 0.18
C ILE A 125 6.52 -19.54 -0.49
N GLU A 126 6.06 -20.77 -0.29
CA GLU A 126 6.80 -21.98 -0.69
C GLU A 126 8.21 -21.99 -0.09
N GLN A 127 9.27 -21.94 -0.91
CA GLN A 127 10.66 -21.84 -0.46
C GLN A 127 11.26 -20.43 -0.61
N ASN A 128 10.45 -19.41 -0.90
CA ASN A 128 10.95 -18.04 -1.06
C ASN A 128 10.53 -17.18 0.12
N ALA A 129 11.50 -16.58 0.80
CA ALA A 129 11.26 -15.52 1.77
C ALA A 129 11.33 -14.16 1.06
N TYR A 130 10.23 -13.41 1.12
CA TYR A 130 10.11 -12.04 0.66
C TYR A 130 10.26 -11.12 1.85
N ILE A 131 11.33 -10.33 1.85
CA ILE A 131 11.69 -9.44 2.95
C ILE A 131 11.36 -8.01 2.52
N SER A 132 10.59 -7.32 3.35
CA SER A 132 10.32 -5.90 3.23
C SER A 132 11.06 -5.16 4.34
N ALA A 133 11.72 -4.07 3.97
CA ALA A 133 12.51 -3.27 4.88
C ALA A 133 12.16 -1.78 4.75
N ALA A 134 12.18 -1.07 5.86
CA ALA A 134 12.18 0.40 5.90
C ALA A 134 13.24 0.87 6.88
N ARG A 135 13.76 2.09 6.71
CA ARG A 135 14.70 2.65 7.70
C ARG A 135 13.98 2.88 9.03
N GLN A 136 14.49 2.29 10.10
CA GLN A 136 13.91 2.37 11.44
C GLN A 136 13.71 3.82 11.88
N LYS A 137 14.66 4.72 11.56
CA LYS A 137 14.54 6.15 11.84
C LYS A 137 13.35 6.82 11.15
N ASP A 138 13.06 6.45 9.91
CA ASP A 138 11.97 7.02 9.13
C ASP A 138 10.64 6.47 9.66
N LEU A 139 10.57 5.17 9.97
CA LEU A 139 9.42 4.56 10.61
C LEU A 139 9.11 5.19 11.98
N ASN A 140 10.14 5.41 12.80
CA ASN A 140 9.98 6.07 14.10
C ASN A 140 9.45 7.50 13.96
N LEU A 141 9.90 8.26 12.94
CA LEU A 141 9.40 9.60 12.66
C LEU A 141 7.90 9.58 12.35
N TRP A 142 7.45 8.62 11.52
CA TRP A 142 6.03 8.41 11.23
C TRP A 142 5.22 8.08 12.49
N LEU A 143 5.68 7.08 13.25
CA LEU A 143 4.99 6.64 14.47
C LEU A 143 4.89 7.75 15.52
N GLN A 144 5.94 8.57 15.68
CA GLN A 144 5.92 9.72 16.59
C GLN A 144 4.94 10.80 16.12
N CYS A 145 4.93 11.14 14.83
CA CYS A 145 3.98 12.10 14.26
C CYS A 145 2.52 11.66 14.47
N LEU A 146 2.22 10.38 14.20
CA LEU A 146 0.88 9.82 14.38
C LEU A 146 0.48 9.77 15.86
N ALA A 147 1.41 9.37 16.74
CA ALA A 147 1.16 9.29 18.18
C ALA A 147 0.86 10.66 18.79
N GLN A 148 1.54 11.73 18.34
CA GLN A 148 1.23 13.10 18.73
C GLN A 148 -0.19 13.51 18.34
N ALA A 149 -0.71 12.96 17.24
CA ALA A 149 -2.09 13.14 16.80
C ALA A 149 -3.10 12.14 17.43
N GLY A 150 -2.68 11.33 18.39
CA GLY A 150 -3.54 10.31 19.01
C GLY A 150 -3.99 9.20 18.04
N ILE A 151 -3.15 8.92 17.04
CA ILE A 151 -3.33 7.87 16.03
C ILE A 151 -2.27 6.80 16.27
N PHE A 152 -2.71 5.57 16.48
CA PHE A 152 -1.84 4.41 16.71
C PHE A 152 -2.20 3.35 15.67
N PRO A 153 -1.41 3.22 14.59
CA PRO A 153 -1.67 2.19 13.58
C PRO A 153 -1.62 0.79 14.19
N ASP A 154 -2.66 -0.02 13.96
CA ASP A 154 -2.65 -1.45 14.26
C ASP A 154 -1.83 -2.26 13.25
N ALA A 155 -1.67 -1.72 12.04
CA ALA A 155 -0.83 -2.31 11.01
C ALA A 155 -0.18 -1.23 10.14
N ILE A 156 1.03 -1.52 9.69
CA ILE A 156 1.76 -0.73 8.70
C ILE A 156 2.05 -1.66 7.54
N ASP A 157 1.72 -1.22 6.34
CA ASP A 157 1.89 -1.97 5.11
C ASP A 157 2.54 -1.09 4.05
N ILE A 158 2.64 -1.59 2.82
CA ILE A 158 3.13 -0.83 1.68
C ILE A 158 2.01 -0.67 0.64
N ALA A 159 2.03 0.44 -0.10
CA ALA A 159 1.01 0.74 -1.10
C ALA A 159 0.73 -0.40 -2.13
N PRO A 160 1.72 -1.16 -2.61
CA PRO A 160 1.50 -2.28 -3.54
C PRO A 160 0.66 -3.40 -2.94
N CYS A 161 0.84 -3.71 -1.65
CA CYS A 161 0.03 -4.68 -0.93
C CYS A 161 -1.41 -4.18 -0.77
N ALA A 162 -1.58 -2.93 -0.36
CA ALA A 162 -2.90 -2.31 -0.25
C ALA A 162 -3.66 -2.35 -1.59
N LEU A 163 -2.98 -2.04 -2.69
CA LEU A 163 -3.55 -2.10 -4.03
C LEU A 163 -4.06 -3.51 -4.38
N ARG A 164 -3.29 -4.56 -4.07
CA ARG A 164 -3.73 -5.95 -4.24
C ARG A 164 -4.96 -6.29 -3.39
N TYR A 165 -5.03 -5.83 -2.14
CA TYR A 165 -6.17 -6.12 -1.27
C TYR A 165 -7.47 -5.59 -1.86
N ILE A 166 -7.50 -4.32 -2.23
CA ILE A 166 -8.74 -3.75 -2.79
C ILE A 166 -9.06 -4.30 -4.17
N ALA A 167 -8.07 -4.56 -5.02
CA ALA A 167 -8.28 -5.20 -6.32
C ALA A 167 -8.94 -6.58 -6.17
N GLN A 168 -8.47 -7.38 -5.20
CA GLN A 168 -9.06 -8.68 -4.90
C GLN A 168 -10.53 -8.56 -4.45
N TYR A 169 -10.83 -7.62 -3.55
CA TYR A 169 -12.23 -7.38 -3.13
C TYR A 169 -13.09 -6.80 -4.26
N ALA A 170 -12.49 -6.04 -5.19
CA ALA A 170 -13.13 -5.48 -6.36
C ALA A 170 -13.41 -6.51 -7.47
N GLY A 171 -12.95 -7.76 -7.30
CA GLY A 171 -13.15 -8.84 -8.27
C GLY A 171 -12.12 -8.89 -9.39
N VAL A 172 -10.99 -8.20 -9.25
CA VAL A 172 -9.87 -8.33 -10.20
C VAL A 172 -9.30 -9.75 -10.10
N PRO A 173 -9.13 -10.48 -11.22
CA PRO A 173 -8.62 -11.85 -11.21
C PRO A 173 -7.22 -11.97 -10.58
N ALA A 174 -6.95 -13.08 -9.88
CA ALA A 174 -5.71 -13.27 -9.13
C ALA A 174 -4.46 -13.41 -10.01
N ASP A 175 -4.63 -13.73 -11.29
CA ASP A 175 -3.62 -13.88 -12.34
C ASP A 175 -3.37 -12.58 -13.14
N SER A 176 -3.86 -11.45 -12.63
CA SER A 176 -3.77 -10.14 -13.30
C SER A 176 -2.66 -9.26 -12.74
N TRP A 177 -1.95 -8.54 -13.61
CA TRP A 177 -1.10 -7.42 -13.22
C TRP A 177 -1.96 -6.22 -12.83
N LEU A 178 -1.50 -5.44 -11.85
CA LEU A 178 -2.10 -4.16 -11.51
C LEU A 178 -1.18 -3.04 -11.96
N LEU A 179 -1.71 -2.06 -12.67
CA LEU A 179 -1.00 -0.84 -13.04
C LEU A 179 -1.81 0.37 -12.55
N HIS A 180 -1.27 1.10 -11.58
CA HIS A 180 -1.94 2.25 -10.99
C HIS A 180 -1.16 3.53 -11.26
N ARG A 181 -1.79 4.49 -11.94
CA ARG A 181 -1.26 5.85 -12.08
C ARG A 181 -1.47 6.61 -10.78
N GLN A 182 -0.35 7.05 -10.20
CA GLN A 182 -0.28 7.99 -9.09
C GLN A 182 0.11 9.39 -9.62
N GLN A 183 0.21 10.41 -8.79
CA GLN A 183 0.67 11.73 -9.24
C GLN A 183 2.12 11.70 -9.76
N SER A 184 3.02 11.04 -9.00
CA SER A 184 4.47 11.00 -9.26
C SER A 184 4.91 9.96 -10.29
N GLY A 185 4.05 9.02 -10.67
CA GLY A 185 4.44 7.92 -11.55
C GLY A 185 3.37 6.86 -11.72
N TRP A 186 3.81 5.65 -12.08
CA TRP A 186 3.01 4.45 -12.15
C TRP A 186 3.55 3.40 -11.19
N LEU A 187 2.67 2.88 -10.35
CA LEU A 187 2.95 1.73 -9.51
C LEU A 187 2.41 0.48 -10.22
N TRP A 188 3.28 -0.46 -10.57
CA TRP A 188 2.84 -1.79 -11.01
C TRP A 188 3.03 -2.82 -9.91
N VAL A 189 2.16 -3.83 -9.88
CA VAL A 189 2.22 -4.93 -8.92
C VAL A 189 1.97 -6.24 -9.64
N SER A 190 2.76 -7.27 -9.34
CA SER A 190 2.60 -8.60 -9.92
C SER A 190 1.26 -9.24 -9.51
N PRO A 191 0.83 -10.31 -10.21
CA PRO A 191 -0.38 -11.05 -9.88
C PRO A 191 -0.40 -11.61 -8.45
N ALA A 192 -1.60 -11.71 -7.87
CA ALA A 192 -1.80 -12.20 -6.51
C ALA A 192 -1.42 -13.68 -6.34
N ASN A 193 -1.49 -14.48 -7.41
CA ASN A 193 -1.08 -15.88 -7.45
C ASN A 193 0.40 -16.09 -7.84
N ALA A 194 1.17 -15.01 -7.98
CA ALA A 194 2.59 -15.04 -8.32
C ALA A 194 3.44 -14.48 -7.16
N PRO A 195 4.75 -14.78 -7.13
CA PRO A 195 5.74 -14.08 -6.31
C PRO A 195 5.47 -12.58 -6.23
N PHE A 196 5.43 -12.05 -4.99
CA PHE A 196 5.17 -10.65 -4.78
C PHE A 196 6.32 -9.79 -5.33
N ALA A 197 6.00 -8.94 -6.29
CA ALA A 197 6.92 -8.00 -6.91
C ALA A 197 6.15 -6.73 -7.28
N TYR A 198 6.85 -5.60 -7.26
CA TYR A 198 6.33 -4.30 -7.66
C TYR A 198 7.48 -3.41 -8.10
N ASP A 199 7.17 -2.32 -8.81
CA ASP A 199 8.08 -1.20 -8.99
C ASP A 199 7.30 0.09 -9.18
N LEU A 200 8.00 1.21 -8.96
CA LEU A 200 7.47 2.55 -9.14
C LEU A 200 8.24 3.25 -10.28
N VAL A 201 7.54 3.49 -11.38
CA VAL A 201 8.09 4.17 -12.56
C VAL A 201 7.74 5.65 -12.51
N SER A 202 8.75 6.51 -12.35
CA SER A 202 8.56 7.98 -12.26
C SER A 202 8.05 8.59 -13.56
N ALA A 203 7.08 9.49 -13.46
CA ALA A 203 6.54 10.21 -14.62
C ALA A 203 7.51 11.19 -15.27
N ASN A 204 8.60 11.55 -14.59
CA ASN A 204 9.55 12.57 -15.04
C ASN A 204 10.69 12.00 -15.90
N THR A 205 10.73 10.69 -16.18
CA THR A 205 11.74 10.13 -17.08
C THR A 205 11.25 10.21 -18.53
N ALA A 206 12.16 10.53 -19.46
CA ALA A 206 11.84 10.77 -20.88
C ALA A 206 11.20 9.56 -21.61
N THR A 207 11.16 8.40 -20.96
CA THR A 207 10.67 7.11 -21.48
C THR A 207 9.55 6.50 -20.64
N SER A 208 8.81 7.30 -19.85
CA SER A 208 7.72 6.77 -19.03
C SER A 208 6.36 6.98 -19.68
N SER A 209 5.94 5.98 -20.46
CA SER A 209 4.55 5.83 -20.89
C SER A 209 3.95 4.55 -20.30
N PRO A 210 2.63 4.51 -20.04
CA PRO A 210 1.98 3.30 -19.56
C PRO A 210 2.15 2.15 -20.57
N GLN A 211 2.21 2.43 -21.89
CA GLN A 211 2.44 1.42 -22.92
C GLN A 211 3.81 0.76 -22.82
N GLN A 212 4.86 1.50 -22.48
CA GLN A 212 6.20 0.94 -22.28
C GLN A 212 6.23 0.02 -21.06
N ILE A 213 5.58 0.42 -19.97
CA ILE A 213 5.46 -0.39 -18.76
C ILE A 213 4.73 -1.70 -19.08
N ILE A 214 3.58 -1.62 -19.77
CA ILE A 214 2.79 -2.80 -20.16
C ILE A 214 3.64 -3.77 -21.00
N ARG A 215 4.40 -3.28 -21.99
CA ARG A 215 5.29 -4.11 -22.81
C ARG A 215 6.37 -4.81 -21.97
N GLN A 216 6.94 -4.12 -20.99
CA GLN A 216 7.94 -4.72 -20.08
C GLN A 216 7.33 -5.81 -19.20
N LEU A 217 6.12 -5.58 -18.66
CA LEU A 217 5.40 -6.59 -17.88
C LEU A 217 5.11 -7.84 -18.71
N SER A 218 4.60 -7.66 -19.94
CA SER A 218 4.34 -8.77 -20.87
C SER A 218 5.62 -9.54 -21.22
N ALA A 219 6.76 -8.88 -21.41
CA ALA A 219 8.03 -9.53 -21.70
C ALA A 219 8.62 -10.30 -20.50
N SER A 220 8.24 -9.92 -19.27
CA SER A 220 8.70 -10.57 -18.04
C SER A 220 7.92 -11.82 -17.65
N SER A 221 6.76 -12.05 -18.28
CA SER A 221 5.88 -13.19 -18.00
C SER A 221 6.00 -14.27 -19.08
N MET A 222 5.92 -15.54 -18.66
CA MET A 222 5.86 -16.69 -19.58
C MET A 222 4.48 -16.88 -20.21
N ALA A 223 3.44 -16.27 -19.64
CA ALA A 223 2.06 -16.34 -20.14
C ALA A 223 1.47 -14.93 -20.28
N GLU A 224 0.61 -14.73 -21.27
CA GLU A 224 -0.15 -13.49 -21.41
C GLU A 224 -1.11 -13.35 -20.23
N GLN A 225 -0.77 -12.46 -19.31
CA GLN A 225 -1.58 -12.11 -18.15
C GLN A 225 -2.23 -10.75 -18.38
N PRO A 226 -3.53 -10.59 -18.06
CA PRO A 226 -4.22 -9.33 -18.25
C PRO A 226 -3.63 -8.24 -17.33
N VAL A 227 -3.62 -7.01 -17.82
CA VAL A 227 -3.21 -5.83 -17.05
C VAL A 227 -4.44 -5.01 -16.70
N TYR A 228 -4.69 -4.83 -15.41
CA TYR A 228 -5.78 -4.01 -14.90
C TYR A 228 -5.25 -2.62 -14.53
N TYR A 229 -5.74 -1.62 -15.24
CA TYR A 229 -5.33 -0.23 -15.10
C TYR A 229 -6.28 0.55 -14.19
N SER A 230 -5.69 1.40 -13.37
CA SER A 230 -6.40 2.40 -12.56
C SER A 230 -5.63 3.70 -12.53
N SER A 231 -6.31 4.81 -12.27
CA SER A 231 -5.68 6.12 -12.19
C SER A 231 -6.32 6.99 -11.12
N TYR A 232 -5.49 7.78 -10.43
CA TYR A 232 -5.98 8.80 -9.50
C TYR A 232 -6.81 9.89 -10.22
N GLN A 233 -6.55 10.14 -11.50
CA GLN A 233 -7.26 11.14 -12.29
C GLN A 233 -8.10 10.50 -13.41
N GLN A 234 -9.04 11.25 -13.97
CA GLN A 234 -9.77 10.80 -15.15
C GLN A 234 -8.89 10.92 -16.39
N GLU A 235 -8.57 9.79 -17.01
CA GLU A 235 -7.74 9.73 -18.23
C GLU A 235 -8.15 8.53 -19.09
N ALA A 236 -7.65 8.50 -20.33
CA ALA A 236 -7.93 7.40 -21.25
C ALA A 236 -7.28 6.10 -20.76
N LEU A 237 -8.01 5.00 -20.90
CA LEU A 237 -7.52 3.66 -20.61
C LEU A 237 -6.37 3.31 -21.58
N PRO A 238 -5.18 2.90 -21.10
CA PRO A 238 -4.12 2.44 -21.99
C PRO A 238 -4.55 1.23 -22.80
N GLU A 239 -4.10 1.17 -24.06
CA GLU A 239 -4.37 0.05 -24.96
C GLU A 239 -3.92 -1.29 -24.34
N GLY A 240 -4.75 -2.33 -24.50
CA GLY A 240 -4.47 -3.67 -23.98
C GLY A 240 -4.70 -3.83 -22.47
N THR A 241 -5.32 -2.86 -21.80
CA THR A 241 -5.64 -2.94 -20.37
C THR A 241 -7.13 -3.03 -20.09
N TYR A 242 -7.47 -3.53 -18.91
CA TYR A 242 -8.83 -3.59 -18.38
C TYR A 242 -9.03 -2.53 -17.31
N SER A 243 -10.16 -1.82 -17.34
CA SER A 243 -10.51 -0.92 -16.25
C SER A 243 -11.12 -1.68 -15.07
N TRP A 244 -10.98 -1.12 -13.87
CA TRP A 244 -11.67 -1.56 -12.67
C TRP A 244 -11.93 -0.38 -11.74
N ASP A 245 -12.89 -0.55 -10.82
CA ASP A 245 -13.31 0.50 -9.89
C ASP A 245 -13.24 -0.04 -8.46
N MET A 246 -12.56 0.69 -7.58
CA MET A 246 -12.47 0.33 -6.17
C MET A 246 -13.84 0.27 -5.47
N LEU A 247 -14.87 0.95 -6.00
CA LEU A 247 -16.20 0.94 -5.42
C LEU A 247 -16.81 -0.47 -5.40
N THR A 248 -16.45 -1.34 -6.35
CA THR A 248 -16.96 -2.73 -6.40
C THR A 248 -16.49 -3.56 -5.21
N ALA A 249 -15.42 -3.14 -4.52
CA ALA A 249 -14.97 -3.75 -3.27
C ALA A 249 -15.93 -3.53 -2.08
N PHE A 250 -16.87 -2.57 -2.20
CA PHE A 250 -17.81 -2.21 -1.15
C PHE A 250 -19.24 -2.59 -1.54
N ARG A 251 -19.83 -3.53 -0.79
CA ARG A 251 -21.24 -3.94 -1.00
C ARG A 251 -22.23 -2.88 -0.54
N HIS A 252 -21.82 -2.03 0.39
CA HIS A 252 -22.64 -0.98 0.96
C HIS A 252 -21.90 0.35 0.91
N TYR A 253 -22.60 1.42 0.57
CA TYR A 253 -22.08 2.78 0.67
C TYR A 253 -23.25 3.76 0.72
N GLN A 254 -23.03 4.94 1.28
CA GLN A 254 -24.02 6.02 1.28
C GLN A 254 -23.43 7.23 0.55
N PRO A 255 -24.24 7.94 -0.26
CA PRO A 255 -23.81 9.19 -0.88
C PRO A 255 -23.53 10.28 0.18
N PRO A 256 -22.74 11.32 -0.15
CA PRO A 256 -22.17 11.63 -1.47
C PRO A 256 -20.91 10.79 -1.78
N ARG A 257 -20.74 10.44 -3.06
CA ARG A 257 -19.52 9.77 -3.53
C ARG A 257 -18.46 10.83 -3.85
N PRO A 258 -17.19 10.64 -3.46
CA PRO A 258 -16.08 11.40 -4.04
C PRO A 258 -16.14 11.31 -5.57
N ILE A 259 -15.84 12.43 -6.25
CA ILE A 259 -15.89 12.51 -7.71
C ILE A 259 -14.83 11.59 -8.34
N GLN A 260 -13.67 11.43 -7.68
CA GLN A 260 -12.55 10.60 -8.14
C GLN A 260 -12.19 9.55 -7.07
N LEU A 261 -12.99 8.49 -6.96
CA LEU A 261 -12.77 7.44 -5.96
C LEU A 261 -11.40 6.78 -6.07
N MET A 262 -10.87 6.61 -7.28
CA MET A 262 -9.59 5.94 -7.49
C MET A 262 -8.38 6.69 -6.92
N GLU A 263 -8.50 7.96 -6.54
CA GLU A 263 -7.50 8.66 -5.71
C GLU A 263 -7.30 7.99 -4.35
N TYR A 264 -8.34 7.32 -3.84
CA TYR A 264 -8.39 6.70 -2.53
C TYR A 264 -8.05 5.21 -2.56
N VAL A 265 -7.62 4.65 -3.70
CA VAL A 265 -7.49 3.20 -3.89
C VAL A 265 -6.54 2.55 -2.87
N ILE A 266 -5.42 3.21 -2.56
CA ILE A 266 -4.45 2.72 -1.57
C ILE A 266 -5.06 2.78 -0.15
N ALA A 267 -5.65 3.91 0.23
CA ALA A 267 -6.34 4.04 1.51
C ALA A 267 -7.50 3.04 1.66
N GLY A 268 -8.25 2.78 0.59
CA GLY A 268 -9.30 1.76 0.55
C GLY A 268 -8.74 0.35 0.75
N GLY A 269 -7.63 0.03 0.09
CA GLY A 269 -6.89 -1.21 0.27
C GLY A 269 -6.44 -1.45 1.70
N LEU A 270 -5.89 -0.42 2.35
CA LEU A 270 -5.53 -0.48 3.76
C LEU A 270 -6.77 -0.67 4.64
N ALA A 271 -7.87 0.05 4.40
CA ALA A 271 -9.11 -0.11 5.15
C ALA A 271 -9.67 -1.55 5.06
N LEU A 272 -9.43 -2.24 3.94
CA LEU A 272 -9.86 -3.61 3.67
C LEU A 272 -8.80 -4.68 3.96
N ARG A 273 -7.57 -4.28 4.37
CA ARG A 273 -6.46 -5.18 4.67
C ARG A 273 -6.92 -6.40 5.49
N PRO A 274 -6.57 -7.62 5.07
CA PRO A 274 -6.85 -8.82 5.85
C PRO A 274 -6.08 -8.80 7.18
N ASP A 275 -6.56 -9.55 8.16
CA ASP A 275 -5.78 -9.79 9.38
C ASP A 275 -4.60 -10.71 9.04
N ASP A 276 -3.53 -10.65 9.83
CA ASP A 276 -2.35 -11.50 9.63
C ASP A 276 -2.74 -12.96 9.84
N LYS A 277 -2.28 -13.83 8.93
CA LYS A 277 -2.55 -15.28 8.95
C LYS A 277 -1.27 -16.04 9.26
#